data_AF-A0A519CAC9-F1
#
_entry.id   AF-A0A519CAC9-F1
#
_cell.length_a   1.000
_cell.length_b   1.000
_cell.length_c   1.000
_cell.angle_alpha   90.00
_cell.angle_beta   90.00
_cell.angle_gamma   90.00
#
_symmetry.space_group_name_H-M   'P 1'
#
loop_
_entity.id
_entity.type
_entity.pdbx_description
1 polymer ?
#
loop_
_entity_poly.entity_id
_entity_poly.type
_entity_poly.pdbx_seq_one_letter_code
_entity_poly.pdbx_strand_id
1 'polypeptide(L)'
;MTYKLDKEGIIITEEKLAAQIYNKGRTGTPLEKGQLLLRKEEALYCDYRNDIDLSEDTINKFKKDNLTHIVYRDLKERGLMVKVDEHGLRLYDRKKSSKGQSSAVILAKNFKYEIDFNDIFTELERGLERRIQIAIIDIEEDVVYYITKIVEWPETKLKKDGNIIINDPEVKELIDKGYQINSGLKFGTHYRIYNYESKHAPWLIHIVKDGITWLDITRMVRVGHGVNKTIVLAYKKRWISLEWIKP
;
A
#
# COMPACT_ATOMS: atom_id res chain seq x y z
N MET A 1 -6.01 9.93 -35.48
CA MET A 1 -5.66 9.55 -34.10
C MET A 1 -6.92 9.64 -33.26
N THR A 2 -7.24 8.58 -32.54
CA THR A 2 -8.43 8.44 -31.66
C THR A 2 -8.30 9.23 -30.34
N TYR A 3 -7.14 9.84 -30.11
CA TYR A 3 -6.85 10.63 -28.91
C TYR A 3 -5.96 11.84 -29.21
N LYS A 4 -5.89 12.75 -28.22
CA LYS A 4 -4.95 13.87 -28.15
C LYS A 4 -4.08 13.74 -26.91
N LEU A 5 -2.82 14.18 -26.98
CA LEU A 5 -1.95 14.23 -25.80
C LEU A 5 -2.43 15.33 -24.83
N ASP A 6 -2.37 15.01 -23.55
CA ASP A 6 -2.64 15.92 -22.45
C ASP A 6 -1.45 15.91 -21.46
N LYS A 7 -1.35 16.93 -20.61
CA LYS A 7 -0.29 17.02 -19.59
C LYS A 7 -0.30 15.81 -18.64
N GLU A 8 -1.48 15.32 -18.29
CA GLU A 8 -1.69 14.23 -17.33
C GLU A 8 -1.87 12.85 -17.99
N GLY A 9 -1.92 12.78 -19.32
CA GLY A 9 -2.14 11.54 -20.06
C GLY A 9 -2.62 11.80 -21.49
N ILE A 10 -3.81 11.31 -21.82
CA ILE A 10 -4.44 11.50 -23.14
C ILE A 10 -5.93 11.79 -23.01
N ILE A 11 -6.50 12.41 -24.03
CA ILE A 11 -7.95 12.65 -24.14
C ILE A 11 -8.47 11.87 -25.34
N ILE A 12 -9.40 10.94 -25.10
CA ILE A 12 -10.18 10.27 -26.16
C ILE A 12 -11.25 11.25 -26.63
N THR A 13 -11.19 11.63 -27.91
CA THR A 13 -12.11 12.63 -28.48
C THR A 13 -13.32 12.00 -29.15
N GLU A 14 -13.27 10.71 -29.47
CA GLU A 14 -14.40 9.98 -30.06
C GLU A 14 -15.35 9.51 -28.97
N GLU A 15 -16.58 10.03 -28.95
CA GLU A 15 -17.57 9.77 -27.88
C GLU A 15 -17.93 8.29 -27.72
N LYS A 16 -18.04 7.55 -28.83
CA LYS A 16 -18.39 6.13 -28.79
C LYS A 16 -17.28 5.30 -28.12
N LEU A 17 -16.03 5.53 -28.51
CA LEU A 17 -14.87 4.88 -27.92
C LEU A 17 -14.70 5.28 -26.45
N ALA A 18 -14.83 6.56 -26.14
CA ALA A 18 -14.82 7.08 -24.78
C ALA A 18 -15.86 6.37 -23.88
N ALA A 19 -17.11 6.25 -24.35
CA ALA A 19 -18.16 5.54 -23.63
C ALA A 19 -17.85 4.04 -23.45
N GLN A 20 -17.30 3.37 -24.48
CA GLN A 20 -16.91 1.97 -24.41
C GLN A 20 -15.81 1.73 -23.35
N ILE A 21 -14.74 2.53 -23.38
CA ILE A 21 -13.64 2.44 -22.42
C ILE A 21 -14.14 2.69 -21.00
N TYR A 22 -14.94 3.75 -20.80
CA TYR A 22 -15.46 4.10 -19.49
C TYR A 22 -16.39 3.02 -18.93
N ASN A 23 -17.28 2.46 -19.75
CA ASN A 23 -18.17 1.40 -19.29
C ASN A 23 -17.43 0.10 -18.96
N LYS A 24 -16.26 -0.13 -19.58
CA LYS A 24 -15.38 -1.29 -19.32
C LYS A 24 -14.52 -1.06 -18.06
N GLY A 25 -15.17 -1.07 -16.91
CA GLY A 25 -14.53 -1.03 -15.58
C GLY A 25 -14.32 0.36 -15.00
N ARG A 26 -15.08 1.37 -15.48
CA ARG A 26 -14.99 2.77 -15.02
C ARG A 26 -13.59 3.36 -15.20
N THR A 27 -12.91 3.05 -16.30
CA THR A 27 -11.58 3.60 -16.62
C THR A 27 -11.73 5.02 -17.16
N GLY A 28 -10.89 5.96 -16.71
CA GLY A 28 -10.90 7.34 -17.17
C GLY A 28 -11.85 8.26 -16.41
N THR A 29 -11.73 9.55 -16.70
CA THR A 29 -12.56 10.64 -16.16
C THR A 29 -13.36 11.28 -17.30
N PRO A 30 -14.70 11.16 -17.29
CA PRO A 30 -15.54 11.80 -18.29
C PRO A 30 -15.34 13.32 -18.28
N LEU A 31 -15.21 13.90 -19.46
CA LEU A 31 -15.13 15.34 -19.69
C LEU A 31 -16.41 15.84 -20.37
N GLU A 32 -16.50 17.15 -20.59
CA GLU A 32 -17.55 17.74 -21.41
C GLU A 32 -17.52 17.19 -22.85
N LYS A 33 -18.66 17.31 -23.56
CA LYS A 33 -18.80 16.89 -24.97
C LYS A 33 -18.48 15.41 -25.22
N GLY A 34 -18.76 14.55 -24.24
CA GLY A 34 -18.60 13.09 -24.36
C GLY A 34 -17.16 12.59 -24.44
N GLN A 35 -16.17 13.45 -24.15
CA GLN A 35 -14.75 13.08 -24.16
C GLN A 35 -14.35 12.33 -22.88
N LEU A 36 -13.21 11.64 -22.93
CA LEU A 36 -12.68 10.91 -21.77
C LEU A 36 -11.19 11.22 -21.58
N LEU A 37 -10.85 11.75 -20.41
CA LEU A 37 -9.46 11.84 -19.96
C LEU A 37 -9.02 10.47 -19.45
N LEU A 38 -7.92 9.95 -19.99
CA LEU A 38 -7.20 8.81 -19.45
C LEU A 38 -5.87 9.32 -18.90
N ARG A 39 -5.67 9.21 -17.59
CA ARG A 39 -4.36 9.47 -16.98
C ARG A 39 -3.35 8.42 -17.45
N LYS A 40 -2.05 8.67 -17.26
CA LYS A 40 -0.96 7.82 -17.78
C LYS A 40 -1.17 6.32 -17.52
N GLU A 41 -1.52 5.94 -16.29
CA GLU A 41 -1.76 4.55 -15.91
C GLU A 41 -2.99 3.95 -16.61
N GLU A 42 -4.05 4.75 -16.74
CA GLU A 42 -5.28 4.34 -17.42
C GLU A 42 -5.06 4.18 -18.93
N ALA A 43 -4.29 5.09 -19.53
CA ALA A 43 -3.91 5.05 -20.93
C ALA A 43 -3.05 3.81 -21.24
N LEU A 44 -2.01 3.55 -20.43
CA LEU A 44 -1.17 2.35 -20.54
C LEU A 44 -1.99 1.06 -20.39
N TYR A 45 -2.99 1.05 -19.50
CA TYR A 45 -3.88 -0.09 -19.36
C TYR A 45 -4.83 -0.28 -20.55
N CYS A 46 -5.37 0.81 -21.10
CA CYS A 46 -6.18 0.76 -22.32
C CYS A 46 -5.39 0.27 -23.53
N ASP A 47 -4.12 0.69 -23.65
CA ASP A 47 -3.17 0.19 -24.64
C ASP A 47 -2.91 -1.31 -24.46
N TYR A 48 -2.59 -1.76 -23.24
CA TYR A 48 -2.43 -3.18 -22.91
C TYR A 48 -3.67 -4.03 -23.25
N ARG A 49 -4.87 -3.47 -23.12
CA ARG A 49 -6.13 -4.14 -23.49
C ARG A 49 -6.46 -4.06 -24.98
N ASN A 50 -5.64 -3.39 -25.79
CA ASN A 50 -5.90 -3.06 -27.20
C ASN A 50 -7.20 -2.26 -27.41
N ASP A 51 -7.60 -1.44 -26.43
CA ASP A 51 -8.71 -0.50 -26.62
C ASP A 51 -8.27 0.73 -27.41
N ILE A 52 -6.97 1.05 -27.36
CA ILE A 52 -6.29 2.14 -28.08
C ILE A 52 -4.88 1.69 -28.45
N ASP A 53 -4.25 2.39 -29.40
CA ASP A 53 -2.84 2.16 -29.77
C ASP A 53 -1.99 3.39 -29.41
N LEU A 54 -1.13 3.28 -28.40
CA LEU A 54 -0.16 4.31 -28.05
C LEU A 54 1.12 4.15 -28.89
N SER A 55 1.79 5.27 -29.19
CA SER A 55 3.13 5.20 -29.78
C SER A 55 4.14 4.70 -28.75
N GLU A 56 5.20 4.03 -29.21
CA GLU A 56 6.29 3.55 -28.35
C GLU A 56 6.90 4.68 -27.51
N ASP A 57 7.10 5.87 -28.10
CA ASP A 57 7.55 7.07 -27.39
C ASP A 57 6.60 7.47 -26.25
N THR A 58 5.29 7.37 -26.48
CA THR A 58 4.28 7.71 -25.47
C THR A 58 4.30 6.68 -24.34
N ILE A 59 4.39 5.39 -24.68
CA ILE A 59 4.50 4.30 -23.70
C ILE A 59 5.73 4.51 -22.82
N ASN A 60 6.89 4.70 -23.42
CA ASN A 60 8.15 4.93 -22.71
C ASN A 60 8.07 6.18 -21.82
N LYS A 61 7.50 7.27 -22.33
CA LYS A 61 7.27 8.51 -21.56
C LYS A 61 6.33 8.29 -20.37
N PHE A 62 5.26 7.51 -20.54
CA PHE A 62 4.29 7.27 -19.48
C PHE A 62 4.78 6.28 -18.43
N LYS A 63 5.63 5.32 -18.80
CA LYS A 63 6.26 4.36 -17.87
C LYS A 63 7.43 4.96 -17.08
N LYS A 64 8.13 5.96 -17.63
CA LYS A 64 9.27 6.59 -16.97
C LYS A 64 8.90 7.11 -15.57
N ASP A 65 9.61 6.62 -14.56
CA ASP A 65 9.42 6.94 -13.14
C ASP A 65 7.99 6.70 -12.61
N ASN A 66 7.24 5.83 -13.27
CA ASN A 66 5.84 5.54 -12.96
C ASN A 66 5.68 4.05 -12.59
N LEU A 67 5.80 3.72 -11.31
CA LEU A 67 5.52 2.36 -10.83
C LEU A 67 4.02 2.06 -10.70
N THR A 68 3.18 3.09 -10.60
CA THR A 68 1.74 2.96 -10.36
C THR A 68 1.01 2.31 -11.53
N HIS A 69 1.51 2.37 -12.76
CA HIS A 69 0.88 1.69 -13.89
C HIS A 69 0.85 0.14 -13.74
N ILE A 70 1.89 -0.45 -13.14
CA ILE A 70 1.97 -1.90 -12.87
C ILE A 70 0.87 -2.29 -11.87
N VAL A 71 0.76 -1.53 -10.79
CA VAL A 71 -0.22 -1.74 -9.72
C VAL A 71 -1.64 -1.50 -10.24
N TYR A 72 -1.84 -0.46 -11.06
CA TYR A 72 -3.12 -0.19 -11.70
C TYR A 72 -3.57 -1.37 -12.57
N ARG A 73 -2.67 -1.91 -13.41
CA ARG A 73 -2.93 -3.10 -14.23
C ARG A 73 -3.36 -4.28 -13.37
N ASP A 74 -2.55 -4.68 -12.39
CA ASP A 74 -2.83 -5.84 -11.53
C ASP A 74 -4.18 -5.72 -10.80
N LEU A 75 -4.46 -4.57 -10.19
CA LEU A 75 -5.74 -4.34 -9.50
C LEU A 75 -6.94 -4.38 -10.47
N LYS A 76 -6.79 -3.85 -11.69
CA LYS A 76 -7.86 -3.85 -12.69
C LYS A 76 -8.11 -5.25 -13.26
N GLU A 77 -7.08 -6.06 -13.44
CA GLU A 77 -7.21 -7.47 -13.84
C GLU A 77 -7.88 -8.32 -12.75
N ARG A 78 -7.70 -7.96 -11.47
CA ARG A 78 -8.50 -8.50 -10.35
C ARG A 78 -9.95 -7.98 -10.32
N GLY A 79 -10.32 -7.14 -11.27
CA GLY A 79 -11.65 -6.55 -11.44
C GLY A 79 -11.96 -5.43 -10.44
N LEU A 80 -10.97 -4.88 -9.74
CA LEU A 80 -11.21 -3.82 -8.75
C LEU A 80 -11.50 -2.48 -9.43
N MET A 81 -12.25 -1.62 -8.75
CA MET A 81 -12.52 -0.26 -9.21
C MET A 81 -11.41 0.67 -8.72
N VAL A 82 -10.43 0.90 -9.61
CA VAL A 82 -9.28 1.78 -9.37
C VAL A 82 -9.48 3.08 -10.14
N LYS A 83 -9.21 4.22 -9.49
CA LYS A 83 -9.07 5.52 -10.14
C LYS A 83 -7.69 6.09 -9.87
N VAL A 84 -7.26 6.98 -10.76
CA VAL A 84 -6.05 7.76 -10.61
C VAL A 84 -6.44 9.21 -10.36
N ASP A 85 -5.90 9.81 -9.31
CA ASP A 85 -6.02 11.25 -9.02
C ASP A 85 -4.63 11.89 -8.90
N GLU A 86 -4.59 13.19 -8.59
CA GLU A 86 -3.34 13.96 -8.44
C GLU A 86 -2.41 13.46 -7.32
N HIS A 87 -2.93 12.60 -6.46
CA HIS A 87 -2.24 11.99 -5.33
C HIS A 87 -2.11 10.46 -5.51
N GLY A 88 -2.25 9.96 -6.74
CA GLY A 88 -2.00 8.57 -7.12
C GLY A 88 -3.24 7.69 -7.15
N LEU A 89 -3.07 6.43 -6.78
CA LEU A 89 -4.10 5.40 -6.98
C LEU A 89 -5.11 5.36 -5.83
N ARG A 90 -6.39 5.19 -6.20
CA ARG A 90 -7.53 5.13 -5.29
C ARG A 90 -8.36 3.89 -5.58
N LEU A 91 -8.58 3.08 -4.54
CA LEU A 91 -9.55 1.99 -4.58
C LEU A 91 -10.91 2.45 -4.09
N TYR A 92 -11.95 1.93 -4.73
CA TYR A 92 -13.34 2.16 -4.35
C TYR A 92 -14.04 0.82 -4.14
N ASP A 93 -14.91 0.77 -3.12
CA ASP A 93 -15.78 -0.38 -2.90
C ASP A 93 -16.80 -0.47 -4.04
N ARG A 94 -16.98 -1.67 -4.62
CA ARG A 94 -17.96 -1.93 -5.68
C ARG A 94 -19.41 -1.65 -5.23
N LYS A 95 -19.70 -1.73 -3.93
CA LYS A 95 -21.05 -1.51 -3.36
C LYS A 95 -21.33 -0.06 -2.97
N LYS A 96 -20.32 0.81 -2.92
CA LYS A 96 -20.48 2.24 -2.60
C LYS A 96 -20.27 3.08 -3.88
N SER A 97 -20.96 4.21 -3.97
CA SER A 97 -20.82 5.14 -5.10
C SER A 97 -19.36 5.59 -5.26
N SER A 98 -18.85 5.62 -6.49
CA SER A 98 -17.53 6.18 -6.83
C SER A 98 -17.46 7.70 -6.68
N LYS A 99 -18.57 8.36 -6.33
CA LYS A 99 -18.61 9.79 -5.97
C LYS A 99 -18.29 10.05 -4.49
N GLY A 100 -18.17 9.00 -3.68
CA GLY A 100 -17.77 9.10 -2.27
C GLY A 100 -16.26 8.99 -2.06
N GLN A 101 -15.82 8.99 -0.81
CA GLN A 101 -14.42 8.80 -0.46
C GLN A 101 -13.90 7.41 -0.89
N SER A 102 -12.66 7.36 -1.39
CA SER A 102 -11.96 6.10 -1.70
C SER A 102 -11.86 5.20 -0.47
N SER A 103 -12.11 3.90 -0.63
CA SER A 103 -11.98 2.92 0.46
C SER A 103 -10.52 2.61 0.83
N ALA A 104 -9.60 2.82 -0.11
CA ALA A 104 -8.16 2.78 0.16
C ALA A 104 -7.35 3.68 -0.78
N VAL A 105 -6.21 4.14 -0.28
CA VAL A 105 -5.09 4.68 -1.07
C VAL A 105 -4.09 3.55 -1.30
N ILE A 106 -3.54 3.49 -2.52
CA ILE A 106 -2.45 2.55 -2.84
C ILE A 106 -1.14 3.31 -3.01
N LEU A 107 -0.12 2.88 -2.28
CA LEU A 107 1.24 3.39 -2.36
C LEU A 107 2.14 2.33 -3.00
N ALA A 108 2.62 2.60 -4.21
CA ALA A 108 3.49 1.71 -4.96
C ALA A 108 4.95 1.84 -4.51
N LYS A 109 5.61 0.72 -4.22
CA LYS A 109 6.99 0.67 -3.73
C LYS A 109 7.79 -0.36 -4.50
N ASN A 110 9.01 -0.02 -4.90
CA ASN A 110 9.94 -1.00 -5.47
C ASN A 110 10.58 -1.81 -4.33
N PHE A 111 10.59 -3.14 -4.44
CA PHE A 111 11.12 -4.01 -3.40
C PHE A 111 12.59 -3.74 -3.01
N LYS A 112 13.41 -3.23 -3.93
CA LYS A 112 14.84 -2.95 -3.69
C LYS A 112 15.09 -1.64 -2.97
N TYR A 113 14.13 -0.72 -2.97
CA TYR A 113 14.33 0.60 -2.39
C TYR A 113 14.22 0.53 -0.88
N GLU A 114 15.00 1.40 -0.24
CA GLU A 114 14.92 1.63 1.19
C GLU A 114 13.52 2.11 1.57
N ILE A 115 13.10 1.75 2.77
CA ILE A 115 11.78 2.13 3.25
C ILE A 115 11.75 3.61 3.57
N ASP A 116 10.70 4.26 3.09
CA ASP A 116 10.26 5.57 3.58
C ASP A 116 8.77 5.52 3.91
N PHE A 117 8.44 5.93 5.14
CA PHE A 117 7.08 6.04 5.67
C PHE A 117 6.52 7.46 5.57
N ASN A 118 7.26 8.44 5.07
CA ASN A 118 6.80 9.83 5.00
C ASN A 118 5.50 9.98 4.19
N ASP A 119 5.33 9.24 3.09
CA ASP A 119 4.10 9.27 2.30
C ASP A 119 2.93 8.61 3.04
N ILE A 120 3.18 7.53 3.77
CA ILE A 120 2.21 6.87 4.65
C ILE A 120 1.77 7.85 5.75
N PHE A 121 2.70 8.55 6.39
CA PHE A 121 2.38 9.54 7.43
C PHE A 121 1.64 10.76 6.89
N THR A 122 2.09 11.30 5.75
CA THR A 122 1.40 12.39 5.05
C THR A 122 -0.04 12.02 4.76
N GLU A 123 -0.29 10.78 4.38
CA GLU A 123 -1.61 10.29 4.05
C GLU A 123 -2.48 10.07 5.30
N LEU A 124 -1.91 9.54 6.39
CA LEU A 124 -2.60 9.39 7.68
C LEU A 124 -2.98 10.75 8.29
N GLU A 125 -2.10 11.74 8.17
CA GLU A 125 -2.30 13.09 8.73
C GLU A 125 -3.43 13.88 8.04
N ARG A 126 -3.91 13.41 6.88
CA ARG A 126 -5.11 13.96 6.23
C ARG A 126 -6.41 13.68 7.01
N GLY A 127 -6.38 12.77 8.00
CA GLY A 127 -7.54 12.47 8.84
C GLY A 127 -8.72 11.83 8.10
N LEU A 128 -8.46 11.24 6.94
CA LEU A 128 -9.46 10.65 6.08
C LEU A 128 -9.73 9.19 6.48
N GLU A 129 -10.99 8.82 6.66
CA GLU A 129 -11.40 7.44 6.95
C GLU A 129 -11.22 6.50 5.73
N ARG A 130 -9.96 6.15 5.43
CA ARG A 130 -9.58 5.24 4.34
C ARG A 130 -8.38 4.40 4.72
N ARG A 131 -8.29 3.19 4.18
CA ARG A 131 -7.14 2.30 4.43
C ARG A 131 -5.95 2.73 3.57
N ILE A 132 -4.74 2.54 4.07
CA ILE A 132 -3.52 2.69 3.28
C ILE A 132 -3.00 1.29 2.95
N GLN A 133 -2.93 1.00 1.66
CA GLN A 133 -2.38 -0.24 1.13
C GLN A 133 -1.03 0.04 0.47
N ILE A 134 -0.01 -0.72 0.84
CA ILE A 134 1.28 -0.72 0.16
C ILE A 134 1.27 -1.83 -0.88
N ALA A 135 1.62 -1.48 -2.12
CA ALA A 135 1.85 -2.41 -3.21
C ALA A 135 3.37 -2.50 -3.45
N ILE A 136 3.98 -3.62 -3.07
CA ILE A 136 5.41 -3.87 -3.27
C ILE A 136 5.58 -4.62 -4.59
N ILE A 137 6.37 -4.05 -5.49
CA ILE A 137 6.60 -4.53 -6.86
C ILE A 137 7.99 -5.14 -6.95
N ASP A 138 8.09 -6.34 -7.51
CA ASP A 138 9.36 -7.03 -7.71
C ASP A 138 9.99 -6.77 -9.11
N ILE A 139 10.97 -7.59 -9.50
CA ILE A 139 11.66 -7.46 -10.80
C ILE A 139 10.85 -8.02 -11.97
N GLU A 140 9.90 -8.91 -11.71
CA GLU A 140 9.02 -9.54 -12.70
C GLU A 140 7.71 -8.76 -12.86
N GLU A 141 7.61 -7.58 -12.23
CA GLU A 141 6.40 -6.77 -12.10
C GLU A 141 5.26 -7.44 -11.32
N ASP A 142 5.56 -8.46 -10.53
CA ASP A 142 4.61 -9.07 -9.59
C ASP A 142 4.40 -8.15 -8.39
N VAL A 143 3.15 -8.10 -7.91
CA VAL A 143 2.72 -7.17 -6.86
C VAL A 143 2.21 -7.90 -5.62
N VAL A 144 2.78 -7.57 -4.47
CA VAL A 144 2.33 -8.03 -3.15
C VAL A 144 1.74 -6.88 -2.36
N TYR A 145 0.57 -7.10 -1.73
CA TYR A 145 -0.20 -6.06 -1.05
C TYR A 145 -0.20 -6.23 0.47
N TYR A 146 -0.06 -5.10 1.15
CA TYR A 146 -0.12 -5.01 2.60
C TYR A 146 -1.06 -3.87 3.03
N ILE A 147 -1.87 -4.10 4.06
CA ILE A 147 -2.55 -3.01 4.78
C ILE A 147 -1.61 -2.49 5.86
N THR A 148 -1.51 -1.16 5.94
CA THR A 148 -0.82 -0.48 7.04
C THR A 148 -1.79 0.07 8.07
N LYS A 149 -1.42 0.00 9.34
CA LYS A 149 -2.12 0.66 10.44
C LYS A 149 -1.12 1.26 11.41
N ILE A 150 -1.45 2.42 11.97
CA ILE A 150 -0.78 2.90 13.17
C ILE A 150 -1.21 2.02 14.34
N VAL A 151 -0.24 1.55 15.11
CA VAL A 151 -0.49 0.75 16.30
C VAL A 151 -0.38 1.66 17.50
N GLU A 152 -1.49 1.81 18.22
CA GLU A 152 -1.48 2.38 19.56
C GLU A 152 -1.44 1.26 20.58
N TRP A 153 -0.59 1.42 21.58
CA TRP A 153 -0.42 0.44 22.64
C TRP A 153 -1.25 0.87 23.85
N PRO A 154 -2.39 0.21 24.14
CA PRO A 154 -3.13 0.49 25.36
C PRO A 154 -2.35 0.04 26.60
N GLU A 155 -2.68 0.61 27.75
CA GLU A 155 -2.17 0.12 29.02
C GLU A 155 -2.54 -1.35 29.24
N THR A 156 -1.60 -2.12 29.77
CA THR A 156 -1.82 -3.50 30.21
C THR A 156 -1.12 -3.71 31.55
N LYS A 157 -0.78 -4.95 31.88
CA LYS A 157 -0.02 -5.26 33.09
C LYS A 157 0.93 -6.42 32.84
N LEU A 158 2.09 -6.34 33.47
CA LEU A 158 3.05 -7.42 33.44
C LEU A 158 2.43 -8.65 34.11
N LYS A 159 2.68 -9.83 33.55
CA LYS A 159 2.24 -11.07 34.19
C LYS A 159 2.95 -11.27 35.52
N LYS A 160 2.30 -11.97 36.45
CA LYS A 160 2.85 -12.19 37.81
C LYS A 160 4.21 -12.90 37.80
N ASP A 161 4.42 -13.77 36.82
CA ASP A 161 5.65 -14.51 36.53
C ASP A 161 6.48 -13.87 35.40
N GLY A 162 6.05 -12.72 34.90
CA GLY A 162 6.72 -11.99 33.85
C GLY A 162 7.99 -11.32 34.37
N ASN A 163 9.10 -11.57 33.69
CA ASN A 163 10.36 -10.88 33.94
C ASN A 163 10.75 -10.07 32.70
N ILE A 164 11.18 -8.82 32.91
CA ILE A 164 11.70 -7.96 31.85
C ILE A 164 13.21 -7.84 32.05
N ILE A 165 13.97 -8.53 31.19
CA ILE A 165 15.44 -8.49 31.19
C ILE A 165 15.94 -7.43 30.19
N ILE A 166 15.11 -7.08 29.22
CA ILE A 166 15.44 -6.16 28.13
C ILE A 166 15.25 -4.73 28.62
N ASN A 167 16.32 -3.93 28.55
CA ASN A 167 16.30 -2.50 28.81
C ASN A 167 16.77 -1.77 27.55
N ASP A 168 15.85 -1.58 26.59
CA ASP A 168 16.09 -0.88 25.33
C ASP A 168 15.16 0.34 25.24
N PRO A 169 15.70 1.57 25.06
CA PRO A 169 14.91 2.79 24.91
C PRO A 169 13.86 2.73 23.80
N GLU A 170 14.10 1.98 22.71
CA GLU A 170 13.18 1.88 21.57
C GLU A 170 11.85 1.19 21.93
N VAL A 171 11.83 0.39 22.99
CA VAL A 171 10.63 -0.32 23.46
C VAL A 171 10.22 0.09 24.88
N LYS A 172 10.82 1.15 25.42
CA LYS A 172 10.55 1.61 26.79
C LYS A 172 9.06 1.91 27.01
N GLU A 173 8.38 2.49 26.02
CA GLU A 173 6.94 2.75 26.06
C GLU A 173 6.13 1.47 26.36
N LEU A 174 6.49 0.34 25.75
CA LEU A 174 5.82 -0.94 25.96
C LEU A 174 6.08 -1.49 27.35
N ILE A 175 7.30 -1.34 27.86
CA ILE A 175 7.67 -1.74 29.22
C ILE A 175 6.87 -0.94 30.23
N ASP A 176 6.85 0.39 30.08
CA ASP A 176 6.13 1.30 30.97
C ASP A 176 4.63 0.98 31.00
N LYS A 177 4.06 0.57 29.84
CA LYS A 177 2.66 0.14 29.70
C LYS A 177 2.36 -1.28 30.20
N GLY A 178 3.36 -1.98 30.75
CA GLY A 178 3.21 -3.31 31.34
C GLY A 178 3.27 -4.48 30.34
N TYR A 179 3.76 -4.28 29.11
CA TYR A 179 3.97 -5.38 28.18
C TYR A 179 5.20 -6.20 28.57
N GLN A 180 5.11 -7.52 28.40
CA GLN A 180 6.29 -8.38 28.47
C GLN A 180 7.02 -8.37 27.13
N ILE A 181 8.33 -8.20 27.17
CA ILE A 181 9.21 -8.15 26.00
C ILE A 181 10.21 -9.29 26.09
N ASN A 182 10.27 -10.11 25.04
CA ASN A 182 11.27 -11.16 24.89
C ASN A 182 12.00 -11.01 23.55
N SER A 183 13.15 -11.69 23.39
CA SER A 183 13.86 -11.71 22.11
C SER A 183 13.00 -12.27 20.97
N GLY A 184 13.01 -11.56 19.84
CA GLY A 184 12.35 -11.94 18.59
C GLY A 184 13.24 -12.75 17.63
N LEU A 185 14.46 -13.09 18.01
CA LEU A 185 15.50 -13.66 17.13
C LEU A 185 15.02 -14.89 16.33
N LYS A 186 14.25 -15.77 16.96
CA LYS A 186 13.67 -16.97 16.31
C LYS A 186 12.73 -16.66 15.13
N PHE A 187 12.32 -15.40 14.99
CA PHE A 187 11.42 -14.90 13.95
C PHE A 187 12.09 -13.82 13.08
N GLY A 188 13.41 -13.61 13.20
CA GLY A 188 14.12 -12.58 12.43
C GLY A 188 13.74 -11.14 12.79
N THR A 189 13.29 -10.91 14.02
CA THR A 189 12.89 -9.60 14.54
C THR A 189 13.61 -9.29 15.84
N HIS A 190 13.59 -8.03 16.27
CA HIS A 190 14.26 -7.61 17.50
C HIS A 190 13.55 -8.19 18.72
N TYR A 191 12.23 -8.03 18.77
CA TYR A 191 11.43 -8.42 19.95
C TYR A 191 10.14 -9.13 19.57
N ARG A 192 9.63 -9.91 20.53
CA ARG A 192 8.27 -10.44 20.53
C ARG A 192 7.57 -9.95 21.79
N ILE A 193 6.36 -9.44 21.63
CA ILE A 193 5.64 -8.68 22.65
C ILE A 193 4.42 -9.46 23.12
N TYR A 194 4.10 -9.37 24.40
CA TYR A 194 2.94 -9.99 25.02
C TYR A 194 2.20 -8.97 25.87
N ASN A 195 0.87 -8.91 25.72
CA ASN A 195 0.02 -8.29 26.73
C ASN A 195 -0.31 -9.30 27.84
N TYR A 196 -1.03 -8.86 28.87
CA TYR A 196 -1.40 -9.71 30.01
C TYR A 196 -2.13 -11.01 29.62
N GLU A 197 -3.04 -10.93 28.64
CA GLU A 197 -3.91 -12.06 28.25
C GLU A 197 -3.24 -13.03 27.27
N SER A 198 -2.15 -12.63 26.63
CA SER A 198 -1.50 -13.36 25.55
C SER A 198 -0.82 -14.64 26.03
N LYS A 199 -1.27 -15.82 25.57
CA LYS A 199 -0.53 -17.09 25.76
C LYS A 199 0.70 -17.19 24.85
N HIS A 200 0.59 -16.66 23.63
CA HIS A 200 1.67 -16.55 22.66
C HIS A 200 1.83 -15.07 22.28
N ALA A 201 3.04 -14.64 21.89
CA ALA A 201 3.26 -13.27 21.44
C ALA A 201 2.46 -13.00 20.17
N PRO A 202 1.50 -12.05 20.15
CA PRO A 202 0.77 -11.73 18.94
C PRO A 202 1.53 -10.71 18.06
N TRP A 203 2.53 -10.01 18.60
CA TRP A 203 3.33 -9.03 17.85
C TRP A 203 4.82 -9.36 17.81
N LEU A 204 5.43 -9.10 16.66
CA LEU A 204 6.87 -9.11 16.45
C LEU A 204 7.33 -7.69 16.09
N ILE A 205 8.26 -7.14 16.86
CA ILE A 205 8.76 -5.78 16.69
C ILE A 205 10.07 -5.81 15.92
N HIS A 206 10.13 -5.02 14.85
CA HIS A 206 11.37 -4.70 14.17
C HIS A 206 11.65 -3.19 14.27
N ILE A 207 12.79 -2.83 14.85
CA ILE A 207 13.27 -1.45 14.87
C ILE A 207 13.87 -1.15 13.50
N VAL A 208 13.28 -0.18 12.80
CA VAL A 208 13.70 0.23 11.46
C VAL A 208 14.92 1.14 11.59
N LYS A 209 16.02 0.73 10.94
CA LYS A 209 17.27 1.49 10.81
C LYS A 209 17.51 1.81 9.34
N ASP A 210 18.51 2.63 9.06
CA ASP A 210 18.92 2.96 7.69
C ASP A 210 19.32 1.69 6.92
N GLY A 211 19.04 1.66 5.61
CA GLY A 211 19.37 0.53 4.73
C GLY A 211 18.38 -0.63 4.71
N ILE A 212 17.29 -0.60 5.51
CA ILE A 212 16.24 -1.63 5.42
C ILE A 212 15.40 -1.39 4.16
N THR A 213 15.23 -2.43 3.35
CA THR A 213 14.49 -2.37 2.08
C THR A 213 13.06 -2.88 2.22
N TRP A 214 12.21 -2.57 1.23
CA TRP A 214 10.87 -3.15 1.13
C TRP A 214 10.90 -4.69 1.01
N LEU A 215 11.95 -5.29 0.44
CA LEU A 215 12.15 -6.73 0.44
C LEU A 215 12.31 -7.31 1.86
N ASP A 216 13.03 -6.61 2.73
CA ASP A 216 13.21 -7.04 4.12
C ASP A 216 11.88 -7.01 4.88
N ILE A 217 11.04 -6.02 4.62
CA ILE A 217 9.67 -5.97 5.16
C ILE A 217 8.83 -7.14 4.64
N THR A 218 8.86 -7.39 3.34
CA THR A 218 8.15 -8.53 2.73
C THR A 218 8.55 -9.85 3.39
N ARG A 219 9.85 -10.06 3.66
CA ARG A 219 10.35 -11.24 4.38
C ARG A 219 9.81 -11.32 5.80
N MET A 220 9.87 -10.23 6.56
CA MET A 220 9.36 -10.19 7.93
C MET A 220 7.86 -10.47 7.98
N VAL A 221 7.06 -9.81 7.15
CA VAL A 221 5.60 -10.01 7.14
C VAL A 221 5.25 -11.44 6.75
N ARG A 222 5.98 -12.04 5.81
CA ARG A 222 5.80 -13.46 5.45
C ARG A 222 6.09 -14.39 6.63
N VAL A 223 7.17 -14.14 7.38
CA VAL A 223 7.48 -14.91 8.61
C VAL A 223 6.38 -14.73 9.64
N GLY A 224 6.00 -13.49 9.94
CA GLY A 224 4.93 -13.17 10.90
C GLY A 224 3.61 -13.87 10.56
N HIS A 225 3.20 -13.79 9.28
CA HIS A 225 2.00 -14.47 8.79
C HIS A 225 2.07 -15.99 9.01
N GLY A 226 3.21 -16.63 8.69
CA GLY A 226 3.40 -18.07 8.88
C GLY A 226 3.34 -18.55 10.34
N VAL A 227 3.59 -17.66 11.31
CA VAL A 227 3.53 -17.99 12.75
C VAL A 227 2.35 -17.34 13.48
N ASN A 228 1.37 -16.82 12.72
CA ASN A 228 0.20 -16.09 13.22
C ASN A 228 0.57 -14.94 14.17
N LYS A 229 1.44 -14.04 13.70
CA LYS A 229 1.90 -12.84 14.40
C LYS A 229 1.87 -11.64 13.48
N THR A 230 1.50 -10.49 14.03
CA THR A 230 1.56 -9.22 13.32
C THR A 230 2.96 -8.65 13.42
N ILE A 231 3.56 -8.30 12.27
CA ILE A 231 4.78 -7.50 12.25
C ILE A 231 4.42 -6.05 12.57
N VAL A 232 5.13 -5.47 13.52
CA VAL A 232 5.04 -4.07 13.88
C VAL A 232 6.42 -3.45 13.77
N LEU A 233 6.53 -2.40 12.98
CA LEU A 233 7.75 -1.65 12.75
C LEU A 233 7.80 -0.47 13.71
N ALA A 234 8.93 -0.29 14.40
CA ALA A 234 9.23 0.92 15.13
C ALA A 234 10.04 1.85 14.22
N TYR A 235 9.47 3.00 13.85
CA TYR A 235 10.11 3.98 12.97
C TYR A 235 9.83 5.39 13.47
N LYS A 236 10.88 6.17 13.76
CA LYS A 236 10.78 7.57 14.25
C LYS A 236 9.76 7.74 15.37
N LYS A 237 9.79 6.88 16.39
CA LYS A 237 8.85 6.84 17.54
C LYS A 237 7.38 6.56 17.19
N ARG A 238 7.10 6.04 15.99
CA ARG A 238 5.77 5.56 15.59
C ARG A 238 5.81 4.04 15.40
N TRP A 239 4.67 3.40 15.66
CA TRP A 239 4.47 1.96 15.49
C TRP A 239 3.56 1.70 14.30
N ILE A 240 4.03 0.91 13.33
CA ILE A 240 3.30 0.66 12.09
C ILE A 240 3.17 -0.85 11.89
N SER A 241 1.95 -1.37 11.85
CA SER A 241 1.74 -2.76 11.45
C SER A 241 1.61 -2.91 9.95
N LEU A 242 2.08 -4.04 9.43
CA LEU A 242 1.82 -4.47 8.07
C LEU A 242 1.15 -5.85 8.08
N GLU A 243 -0.02 -5.93 7.45
CA GLU A 243 -0.80 -7.15 7.32
C GLU A 243 -0.92 -7.51 5.85
N TRP A 244 -0.44 -8.70 5.47
CA TRP A 244 -0.60 -9.21 4.11
C TRP A 244 -2.08 -9.34 3.75
N ILE A 245 -2.44 -8.92 2.54
CA ILE A 245 -3.78 -9.09 2.00
C ILE A 245 -3.74 -9.62 0.58
N LYS A 246 -4.83 -10.28 0.19
CA LYS A 246 -5.22 -10.43 -1.20
C LYS A 246 -6.30 -9.35 -1.49
N PRO A 247 -6.00 -8.32 -2.29
CA PRO A 247 -6.94 -7.24 -2.55
C PRO A 247 -8.14 -7.69 -3.38
#